data_AF-A0A7L2NPY1-F1
#
_entry.id   AF-A0A7L2NPY1-F1
#
_cell.length_a   1.000
_cell.length_b   1.000
_cell.length_c   1.000
_cell.angle_alpha   90.00
_cell.angle_beta   90.00
_cell.angle_gamma   90.00
#
_symmetry.space_group_name_H-M   'P 1'
#
loop_
_entity.id
_entity.type
_entity.pdbx_description
1 polymer ?
#
loop_
_entity_poly.entity_id
_entity_poly.type
_entity_poly.pdbx_seq_one_letter_code
_entity_poly.pdbx_strand_id
1 'polypeptide(L)'
;SYAEARGACDQRRGNLAWVSGEPELRLLLGLLAKAAVPAPALFWVGLKRNASACTHEEQPLRGFSWEGVEDGTAPQEVPAALGRWLQEPLRSCLTARCAGLHLAAEPGDGPSWGWKE
;
A
#
# COMPACT_ATOMS: atom_id res chain seq x y z
N SER A 1 0.86 -8.47 -12.01
CA SER A 1 0.71 -7.01 -12.11
C SER A 1 -0.36 -6.53 -11.13
N TYR A 2 -0.49 -5.21 -10.90
CA TYR A 2 -1.58 -4.68 -10.07
C TYR A 2 -2.97 -5.07 -10.59
N ALA A 3 -3.18 -4.91 -11.90
CA ALA A 3 -4.47 -5.22 -12.53
C ALA A 3 -4.85 -6.70 -12.38
N GLU A 4 -3.89 -7.62 -12.53
CA GLU A 4 -4.12 -9.05 -12.30
C GLU A 4 -4.47 -9.36 -10.84
N ALA A 5 -3.77 -8.75 -9.88
CA ALA A 5 -4.04 -8.95 -8.46
C ALA A 5 -5.44 -8.42 -8.09
N ARG A 6 -5.79 -7.22 -8.57
CA ARG A 6 -7.13 -6.64 -8.39
C ARG A 6 -8.22 -7.51 -9.00
N GLY A 7 -8.00 -8.05 -10.20
CA GLY A 7 -8.93 -8.97 -10.88
C GLY A 7 -9.10 -10.30 -10.13
N ALA A 8 -8.02 -10.86 -9.59
CA ALA A 8 -8.07 -12.09 -8.80
C ALA A 8 -8.86 -11.91 -7.48
N CYS A 9 -8.74 -10.76 -6.83
CA CYS A 9 -9.57 -10.41 -5.67
C CYS A 9 -11.04 -10.21 -6.04
N ASP A 10 -11.31 -9.57 -7.18
CA ASP A 10 -12.66 -9.31 -7.69
C ASP A 10 -13.45 -10.61 -7.92
N GLN A 11 -12.80 -11.60 -8.55
CA GLN A 11 -13.37 -12.92 -8.80
C GLN A 11 -13.78 -13.65 -7.50
N ARG A 12 -13.17 -13.28 -6.37
CA ARG A 12 -13.49 -13.81 -5.03
C ARG A 12 -14.48 -12.92 -4.27
N ARG A 13 -15.14 -11.98 -4.96
CA ARG A 13 -16.07 -10.98 -4.40
C ARG A 13 -15.44 -10.12 -3.30
N GLY A 14 -14.15 -9.85 -3.44
CA GLY A 14 -13.39 -8.98 -2.54
C GLY A 14 -12.67 -7.87 -3.30
N ASN A 15 -11.79 -7.19 -2.59
CA ASN A 15 -10.90 -6.17 -3.17
C ASN A 15 -9.47 -6.39 -2.70
N LEU A 16 -8.52 -5.65 -3.27
CA LEU A 16 -7.19 -5.56 -2.68
C LEU A 16 -7.31 -4.96 -1.27
N ALA A 17 -6.54 -5.50 -0.33
CA ALA A 17 -6.59 -5.03 1.05
C ALA A 17 -6.16 -3.56 1.14
N TRP A 18 -6.76 -2.82 2.07
CA TRP A 18 -6.34 -1.48 2.46
C TRP A 18 -6.02 -1.47 3.96
N VAL A 19 -5.37 -0.42 4.46
CA VAL A 19 -5.09 -0.29 5.89
C VAL A 19 -5.59 1.06 6.41
N SER A 20 -6.40 1.00 7.46
CA SER A 20 -7.00 2.15 8.14
C SER A 20 -6.01 2.88 9.04
N GLY A 21 -4.97 2.19 9.51
CA GLY A 21 -4.00 2.74 10.45
C GLY A 21 -2.95 1.72 10.88
N GLU A 22 -2.11 2.12 11.84
CA GLU A 22 -1.03 1.26 12.35
C GLU A 22 -1.51 -0.08 12.94
N PRO A 23 -2.62 -0.18 13.71
CA PRO A 23 -3.05 -1.45 14.27
C PRO A 23 -3.36 -2.48 13.19
N GLU A 24 -4.06 -2.08 12.14
CA GLU A 24 -4.39 -2.96 11.01
C GLU A 24 -3.15 -3.34 10.21
N LEU A 25 -2.23 -2.41 10.01
CA LEU A 25 -0.95 -2.72 9.37
C LEU A 25 -0.15 -3.77 10.14
N ARG A 26 -0.10 -3.68 11.48
CA ARG A 26 0.57 -4.70 12.31
C ARG A 26 -0.09 -6.07 12.16
N LEU A 27 -1.42 -6.14 12.08
CA LEU A 27 -2.15 -7.38 11.84
C LEU A 27 -1.82 -7.97 10.46
N LEU A 28 -1.82 -7.14 9.41
CA LEU A 28 -1.46 -7.55 8.06
C LEU A 28 -0.03 -8.12 8.00
N LEU A 29 0.94 -7.41 8.57
CA LEU A 29 2.33 -7.88 8.65
C LEU A 29 2.44 -9.21 9.42
N GLY A 30 1.71 -9.37 10.52
CA GLY A 30 1.66 -10.60 11.28
C GLY A 30 1.06 -11.78 10.49
N LEU A 31 0.04 -11.54 9.68
CA LEU A 31 -0.54 -12.57 8.79
C LEU A 31 0.44 -13.00 7.70
N LEU A 32 1.13 -12.04 7.08
CA LEU A 32 2.14 -12.34 6.04
C LEU A 32 3.33 -13.12 6.60
N ALA A 33 3.78 -12.79 7.81
CA ALA A 33 4.83 -13.54 8.50
C ALA A 33 4.40 -14.98 8.80
N LYS A 34 3.16 -15.20 9.26
CA LYS A 34 2.61 -16.54 9.51
C LYS A 34 2.43 -17.37 8.24
N ALA A 35 2.15 -16.72 7.11
CA ALA A 35 2.07 -17.37 5.80
C ALA A 35 3.45 -17.83 5.28
N ALA A 36 4.54 -17.57 6.03
CA ALA A 36 5.91 -17.96 5.70
C ALA A 36 6.31 -17.52 4.28
N VAL A 37 5.86 -16.33 3.85
CA VAL A 37 6.17 -15.85 2.52
C VAL A 37 7.67 -15.53 2.44
N PRO A 38 8.41 -16.10 1.46
CA PRO A 38 9.82 -15.79 1.29
C PRO A 38 10.03 -14.30 1.05
N ALA A 39 10.86 -13.67 1.86
CA ALA A 39 11.25 -12.27 1.67
C ALA A 39 12.59 -12.19 0.91
N PRO A 40 12.84 -11.14 0.11
CA PRO A 40 11.99 -9.96 -0.07
C PRO A 40 10.74 -10.26 -0.92
N ALA A 41 9.62 -9.66 -0.55
CA ALA A 41 8.34 -9.86 -1.24
C ALA A 41 7.60 -8.54 -1.43
N LEU A 42 6.86 -8.43 -2.54
CA LEU A 42 5.98 -7.31 -2.82
C LEU A 42 4.54 -7.82 -2.92
N PHE A 43 3.65 -7.26 -2.10
CA PHE A 43 2.23 -7.57 -2.12
C PHE A 43 1.45 -6.36 -2.63
N TRP A 44 0.67 -6.55 -3.70
CA TRP A 44 -0.25 -5.51 -4.13
C TRP A 44 -1.34 -5.30 -3.09
N VAL A 45 -1.52 -4.05 -2.70
CA VAL A 45 -2.61 -3.57 -1.83
C VAL A 45 -3.43 -2.55 -2.61
N GLY A 46 -4.58 -2.12 -2.10
CA GLY A 46 -5.47 -1.16 -2.75
C GLY A 46 -4.90 0.26 -2.87
N LEU A 47 -3.59 0.47 -2.67
CA LEU A 47 -2.98 1.80 -2.68
C LEU A 47 -2.70 2.26 -4.11
N LYS A 48 -3.35 3.33 -4.54
CA LYS A 48 -3.22 3.86 -5.90
C LYS A 48 -3.33 5.37 -5.94
N ARG A 49 -2.55 5.99 -6.82
CA ARG A 49 -2.70 7.38 -7.25
C ARG A 49 -3.26 7.39 -8.66
N ASN A 50 -4.45 7.93 -8.84
CA ASN A 50 -5.07 8.03 -10.16
C ASN A 50 -4.36 9.08 -11.03
N ALA A 51 -4.58 9.02 -12.35
CA ALA A 51 -4.26 10.18 -13.19
C ALA A 51 -5.03 11.41 -12.64
N SER A 52 -4.45 12.60 -12.79
CA SER A 52 -4.85 13.87 -12.17
C SER A 52 -4.69 13.99 -10.65
N ALA A 53 -4.38 12.92 -9.92
CA ALA A 53 -3.95 13.02 -8.52
C ALA A 53 -2.43 13.28 -8.47
N CYS A 54 -2.04 14.42 -7.91
CA CYS A 54 -0.64 14.83 -7.81
C CYS A 54 0.11 14.12 -6.69
N THR A 55 1.42 13.97 -6.84
CA THR A 55 2.30 13.64 -5.71
C THR A 55 2.36 14.82 -4.74
N HIS A 56 2.11 14.53 -3.46
CA HIS A 56 2.13 15.49 -2.36
C HIS A 56 3.10 15.01 -1.28
N GLU A 57 4.37 15.44 -1.33
CA GLU A 57 5.46 14.96 -0.44
C GLU A 57 5.15 15.15 1.05
N GLU A 58 4.37 16.18 1.36
CA GLU A 58 3.89 16.52 2.69
C GLU A 58 2.82 15.57 3.23
N GLN A 59 2.11 14.85 2.35
CA GLN A 59 1.06 13.92 2.76
C GLN A 59 1.64 12.53 3.01
N PRO A 60 1.18 11.79 4.03
CA PRO A 60 1.73 10.46 4.38
C PRO A 60 1.79 9.51 3.17
N LEU A 61 0.70 9.40 2.41
CA LEU A 61 0.63 8.51 1.25
C LEU A 61 0.99 9.20 -0.08
N ARG A 62 1.57 10.39 -0.07
CA ARG A 62 2.11 11.02 -1.29
C ARG A 62 1.09 11.19 -2.42
N GLY A 63 -0.16 11.47 -2.06
CA GLY A 63 -1.29 11.57 -3.00
C GLY A 63 -1.89 10.25 -3.46
N PHE A 64 -1.40 9.10 -2.97
CA PHE A 64 -2.07 7.82 -3.13
C PHE A 64 -3.26 7.73 -2.16
N SER A 65 -4.30 7.04 -2.59
CA SER A 65 -5.48 6.71 -1.79
C SER A 65 -5.79 5.22 -1.87
N TRP A 66 -6.62 4.75 -0.93
CA TRP A 66 -7.10 3.38 -0.91
C TRP A 66 -8.28 3.22 -1.88
N GLU A 67 -8.16 2.31 -2.84
CA GLU A 67 -9.26 1.87 -3.70
C GLU A 67 -10.12 0.83 -2.99
N GLY A 68 -11.39 0.72 -3.40
CA GLY A 68 -12.25 -0.35 -2.92
C GLY A 68 -12.83 -0.14 -1.52
N VAL A 69 -12.65 1.07 -1.00
CA VAL A 69 -13.24 1.48 0.27
C VAL A 69 -14.65 1.98 -0.02
N GLU A 70 -15.65 1.48 0.68
CA GLU A 70 -17.02 2.00 0.57
C GLU A 70 -17.02 3.47 1.00
N ASP A 71 -17.82 4.30 0.33
CA ASP A 71 -17.93 5.72 0.64
C ASP A 71 -18.15 5.93 2.15
N GLY A 72 -17.26 6.73 2.77
CA GLY A 72 -17.31 7.03 4.20
C GLY A 72 -16.61 6.03 5.13
N THR A 73 -16.05 4.93 4.62
CA THR A 73 -15.30 3.95 5.45
C THR A 73 -13.77 4.15 5.40
N ALA A 74 -13.29 4.96 4.45
CA ALA A 74 -11.87 5.30 4.37
C ALA A 74 -11.50 6.27 5.50
N PRO A 75 -10.30 6.15 6.08
CA PRO A 75 -9.84 7.12 7.06
C PRO A 75 -9.87 8.52 6.44
N GLN A 76 -10.59 9.44 7.07
CA GLN A 76 -10.61 10.85 6.68
C GLN A 76 -9.20 11.47 6.79
N GLU A 77 -8.43 10.98 7.76
CA GLU A 77 -7.03 11.34 7.95
C GLU A 77 -6.18 10.08 7.94
N VAL A 78 -5.12 10.09 7.13
CA VAL A 78 -4.15 9.01 7.12
C VAL A 78 -3.08 9.29 8.18
N PRO A 79 -2.83 8.39 9.14
CA PRO A 79 -1.79 8.59 10.14
C PRO A 79 -0.40 8.74 9.51
N ALA A 80 0.42 9.67 10.04
CA ALA A 80 1.79 9.90 9.56
C ALA A 80 2.67 8.63 9.58
N ALA A 81 2.41 7.71 10.51
CA ALA A 81 3.11 6.43 10.61
C ALA A 81 2.89 5.49 9.40
N LEU A 82 1.81 5.70 8.63
CA LEU A 82 1.64 5.01 7.35
C LEU A 82 2.46 5.65 6.23
N GLY A 83 3.17 6.76 6.45
CA GLY A 83 3.94 7.45 5.42
C GLY A 83 5.31 6.85 5.08
N ARG A 84 5.48 5.53 5.26
CA ARG A 84 6.77 4.84 5.11
C ARG A 84 6.97 4.32 3.69
N TRP A 85 7.73 5.05 2.89
CA TRP A 85 8.10 4.67 1.53
C TRP A 85 9.54 4.18 1.49
N LEU A 86 9.82 3.10 0.75
CA LEU A 86 11.20 2.62 0.55
C LEU A 86 12.02 3.54 -0.35
N GLN A 87 11.31 4.19 -1.29
CA GLN A 87 11.82 5.24 -2.14
C GLN A 87 10.69 6.22 -2.38
N GLU A 88 11.01 7.51 -2.44
CA GLU A 88 10.02 8.53 -2.74
C GLU A 88 9.33 8.24 -4.09
N PRO A 89 7.99 8.23 -4.14
CA PRO A 89 7.21 8.06 -5.36
C PRO A 89 7.59 9.03 -6.46
N LEU A 90 7.33 8.65 -7.71
CA LEU A 90 7.57 9.55 -8.82
C LEU A 90 6.70 10.80 -8.66
N ARG A 91 7.32 11.98 -8.73
CA ARG A 91 6.61 13.27 -8.80
C ARG A 91 5.88 13.40 -10.13
N SER A 92 4.59 13.10 -10.13
CA SER A 92 3.75 13.06 -11.34
C SER A 92 2.27 13.20 -10.98
N CYS A 93 1.52 13.84 -11.86
CA CYS A 93 0.06 13.91 -11.84
C CYS A 93 -0.58 13.40 -13.14
N LEU A 94 0.22 12.94 -14.10
CA LEU A 94 -0.23 12.63 -15.45
C LEU A 94 -0.56 11.16 -15.66
N THR A 95 0.02 10.29 -14.83
CA THR A 95 -0.10 8.84 -14.97
C THR A 95 -0.55 8.21 -13.67
N ALA A 96 -1.43 7.22 -13.78
CA ALA A 96 -1.81 6.42 -12.64
C ALA A 96 -0.62 5.58 -12.16
N ARG A 97 -0.49 5.46 -10.85
CA ARG A 97 0.54 4.69 -10.15
C ARG A 97 -0.09 3.84 -9.07
N CYS A 98 0.44 2.65 -8.88
CA CYS A 98 -0.02 1.70 -7.88
C CYS A 98 1.12 1.44 -6.92
N ALA A 99 0.84 1.11 -5.67
CA ALA A 99 1.86 0.78 -4.70
C ALA A 99 1.58 -0.58 -4.05
N GLY A 100 2.66 -1.28 -3.72
CA GLY A 100 2.63 -2.52 -2.96
C GLY A 100 3.30 -2.37 -1.61
N LEU A 101 2.92 -3.26 -0.68
CA LEU A 101 3.63 -3.48 0.57
C LEU A 101 4.85 -4.34 0.29
N HIS A 102 6.05 -3.77 0.44
CA HIS A 102 7.29 -4.50 0.34
C HIS A 102 7.75 -4.96 1.72
N LEU A 103 8.11 -6.24 1.85
CA LEU A 103 8.73 -6.83 3.04
C LEU A 103 10.23 -7.05 2.78
N ALA A 104 11.07 -6.67 3.74
CA ALA A 104 12.52 -6.87 3.66
C ALA A 104 12.91 -8.34 3.98
N ALA A 105 14.00 -8.81 3.36
CA ALA A 105 14.50 -10.18 3.49
C ALA A 105 14.99 -10.53 4.91
N GLU A 106 15.66 -9.59 5.56
CA GLU A 106 16.23 -9.71 6.90
C GLU A 106 16.13 -8.33 7.59
N PRO A 107 16.01 -8.25 8.92
CA PRO A 107 16.19 -6.99 9.64
C PRO A 107 17.68 -6.60 9.58
N GLY A 108 18.11 -6.00 8.47
CA GLY A 108 19.28 -5.12 8.49
C GLY A 108 18.96 -3.84 9.27
N ASP A 109 19.85 -2.84 9.24
CA ASP A 109 19.57 -1.51 9.84
C ASP A 109 18.37 -0.78 9.22
N GLY A 110 17.77 -1.35 8.18
CA GLY A 110 16.64 -0.79 7.45
C GLY A 110 15.25 -1.21 7.98
N PRO A 111 14.21 -0.52 7.52
CA PRO A 111 12.83 -0.95 7.64
C PRO A 111 12.55 -2.41 7.32
N SER A 112 11.82 -3.11 8.20
CA SER A 112 11.26 -4.44 7.87
C SER A 112 10.17 -4.38 6.79
N TRP A 113 9.58 -3.21 6.54
CA TRP A 113 8.55 -3.00 5.52
C TRP A 113 8.54 -1.55 5.00
N GLY A 114 7.97 -1.34 3.82
CA GLY A 114 7.64 0.00 3.30
C GLY A 114 6.79 -0.09 2.03
N TRP A 115 6.17 1.03 1.65
CA TRP A 115 5.48 1.15 0.37
C TRP A 115 6.47 1.26 -0.78
N LYS A 116 6.11 0.66 -1.91
CA LYS A 116 6.87 0.72 -3.15
C LYS A 116 5.92 0.95 -4.33
N GLU A 117 6.13 2.04 -5.06
CA GLU A 117 5.49 2.31 -6.37
C GLU A 117 5.95 1.29 -7.43
#